data_AF-A0A3N5HCK8-F1
#
_entry.id   AF-A0A3N5HCK8-F1
#
_cell.length_a   1.000
_cell.length_b   1.000
_cell.length_c   1.000
_cell.angle_alpha   90.00
_cell.angle_beta   90.00
_cell.angle_gamma   90.00
#
_symmetry.space_group_name_H-M   'P 1'
#
loop_
_entity.id
_entity.type
_entity.pdbx_description
1 polymer ?
#
loop_
_entity_poly.entity_id
_entity_poly.type
_entity_poly.pdbx_seq_one_letter_code
_entity_poly.pdbx_strand_id
1 'polypeptide(L)'
;MRSLAEEHFEGMLRLDPLLATMVGDRRYDDRLPEDLTDGGREEKRQLALRTRASLEAIPRTELRGEDVLTWAVLDDLTRTTLEELPLDDHLMPLEQMSSLPVQLPVLGSGMGQHPFRTVADYEHFLARIRAFPAWVDAAIARTREGIPRGITRPRPVVARLLPQLEAQVVARPEDSTFWGPVSRMPETFSAADRQRLTAAYRDAITGTLVPTYRRLADFVRSTVLPSARATTAIEALPDGPARYAFLVRKQTTTRLEAHAIHQLGLDEVERIRGDLDALRIAERFDGTPAQ
;
A
#
# COMPACT_ATOMS: atom_id res chain seq x y z
N MET A 1 -22.45 -3.21 19.19
CA MET A 1 -21.12 -3.10 18.51
C MET A 1 -21.18 -3.12 17.00
N ARG A 2 -22.01 -3.96 16.36
CA ARG A 2 -22.07 -4.10 14.89
C ARG A 2 -22.15 -2.79 14.10
N SER A 3 -23.11 -1.91 14.40
CA SER A 3 -23.26 -0.61 13.70
C SER A 3 -21.98 0.22 13.74
N LEU A 4 -21.31 0.28 14.90
CA LEU A 4 -20.06 1.02 15.05
C LEU A 4 -18.92 0.42 14.20
N ALA A 5 -18.86 -0.91 14.11
CA ALA A 5 -17.88 -1.59 13.26
C ALA A 5 -18.14 -1.30 11.78
N GLU A 6 -19.41 -1.37 11.35
CA GLU A 6 -19.83 -1.05 9.98
C GLU A 6 -19.51 0.42 9.64
N GLU A 7 -19.88 1.37 10.50
CA GLU A 7 -19.59 2.80 10.31
C GLU A 7 -18.08 3.07 10.19
N HIS A 8 -17.27 2.43 11.04
CA HIS A 8 -15.82 2.57 10.97
C HIS A 8 -15.27 1.98 9.66
N PHE A 9 -15.72 0.78 9.28
CA PHE A 9 -15.31 0.12 8.05
C PHE A 9 -15.68 0.94 6.80
N GLU A 10 -16.91 1.44 6.71
CA GLU A 10 -17.36 2.35 5.65
C GLU A 10 -16.50 3.63 5.57
N GLY A 11 -16.14 4.18 6.73
CA GLY A 11 -15.20 5.30 6.82
C GLY A 11 -13.82 4.96 6.25
N MET A 12 -13.30 3.76 6.55
CA MET A 12 -12.03 3.29 6.02
C MET A 12 -12.08 3.12 4.50
N LEU A 13 -13.15 2.52 3.95
CA LEU A 13 -13.30 2.33 2.50
C LEU A 13 -13.37 3.66 1.74
N ARG A 14 -14.00 4.68 2.32
CA ARG A 14 -14.04 6.02 1.72
C ARG A 14 -12.66 6.69 1.71
N LEU A 15 -11.87 6.51 2.77
CA LEU A 15 -10.53 7.10 2.90
C LEU A 15 -9.47 6.34 2.09
N ASP A 16 -9.68 5.04 1.87
CA ASP A 16 -8.83 4.20 1.05
C ASP A 16 -9.64 3.53 -0.07
N PRO A 17 -9.84 4.26 -1.19
CA PRO A 17 -10.51 3.72 -2.38
C PRO A 17 -9.87 2.46 -2.96
N LEU A 18 -8.58 2.20 -2.70
CA LEU A 18 -7.90 1.01 -3.20
C LEU A 18 -8.23 -0.21 -2.35
N LEU A 19 -8.32 -0.02 -1.02
CA LEU A 19 -8.88 -1.03 -0.12
C LEU A 19 -10.30 -1.40 -0.53
N ALA A 20 -11.15 -0.40 -0.83
CA ALA A 20 -12.51 -0.64 -1.32
C ALA A 20 -12.52 -1.55 -2.57
N THR A 21 -11.75 -1.22 -3.60
CA THR A 21 -11.62 -2.07 -4.78
C THR A 21 -11.16 -3.49 -4.42
N MET A 22 -10.13 -3.60 -3.56
CA MET A 22 -9.54 -4.89 -3.15
C MET A 22 -10.55 -5.81 -2.44
N VAL A 23 -11.44 -5.27 -1.60
CA VAL A 23 -12.43 -6.07 -0.86
C VAL A 23 -13.73 -6.33 -1.63
N GLY A 24 -13.85 -5.87 -2.87
CA GLY A 24 -15.06 -6.09 -3.67
C GLY A 24 -15.98 -4.89 -3.79
N ASP A 25 -15.69 -3.78 -3.11
CA ASP A 25 -16.53 -2.59 -3.14
C ASP A 25 -16.17 -1.68 -4.32
N ARG A 26 -17.17 -1.37 -5.15
CA ARG A 26 -16.99 -0.65 -6.42
C ARG A 26 -17.42 0.80 -6.36
N ARG A 27 -17.87 1.29 -5.21
CA ARG A 27 -18.36 2.68 -5.03
C ARG A 27 -17.27 3.74 -5.20
N TYR A 28 -16.00 3.35 -5.10
CA TYR A 28 -14.83 4.24 -5.13
C TYR A 28 -13.81 3.86 -6.20
N ASP A 29 -14.20 3.03 -7.17
CA ASP A 29 -13.34 2.56 -8.27
C ASP A 29 -12.83 3.70 -9.18
N ASP A 30 -13.42 4.88 -9.08
CA ASP A 30 -13.07 6.10 -9.81
C ASP A 30 -12.10 7.02 -9.06
N ARG A 31 -11.67 6.64 -7.85
CA ARG A 31 -10.86 7.49 -6.95
C ARG A 31 -9.51 6.88 -6.62
N LEU A 32 -8.57 7.76 -6.26
CA LEU A 32 -7.30 7.45 -5.63
C LEU A 32 -7.32 7.93 -4.16
N PRO A 33 -6.50 7.34 -3.28
CA PRO A 33 -6.41 7.78 -1.90
C PRO A 33 -5.80 9.19 -1.79
N GLU A 34 -6.26 9.95 -0.82
CA GLU A 34 -5.72 11.28 -0.47
C GLU A 34 -4.82 11.23 0.77
N ASP A 35 -4.17 10.09 1.00
CA ASP A 35 -3.34 9.79 2.17
C ASP A 35 -2.09 10.68 2.32
N LEU A 36 -1.74 11.42 1.26
CA LEU A 36 -0.64 12.38 1.25
C LEU A 36 -1.08 13.83 1.51
N THR A 37 -2.39 14.13 1.52
CA THR A 37 -2.89 15.47 1.83
C THR A 37 -3.06 15.64 3.33
N ASP A 38 -2.91 16.88 3.84
CA ASP A 38 -3.18 17.13 5.26
C ASP A 38 -4.65 16.88 5.60
N GLY A 39 -5.56 17.18 4.67
CA GLY A 39 -6.99 16.91 4.79
C GLY A 39 -7.28 15.42 4.95
N GLY A 40 -6.79 14.57 4.03
CA GLY A 40 -7.02 13.13 4.10
C GLY A 40 -6.43 12.49 5.36
N ARG A 41 -5.25 12.95 5.79
CA ARG A 41 -4.65 12.52 7.07
C ARG A 41 -5.47 12.94 8.28
N GLU A 42 -5.99 14.17 8.29
CA GLU A 42 -6.86 14.63 9.37
C GLU A 42 -8.20 13.89 9.37
N GLU A 43 -8.78 13.60 8.21
CA GLU A 43 -10.01 12.79 8.15
C GLU A 43 -9.80 11.37 8.70
N LYS A 44 -8.66 10.74 8.39
CA LYS A 44 -8.25 9.45 8.97
C LYS A 44 -8.11 9.54 10.49
N ARG A 45 -7.47 10.61 10.99
CA ARG A 45 -7.36 10.88 12.43
C ARG A 45 -8.73 11.03 13.08
N GLN A 46 -9.61 11.81 12.47
CA GLN A 46 -10.94 12.11 12.99
C GLN A 46 -11.85 10.88 12.97
N LEU A 47 -11.74 10.01 11.96
CA LEU A 47 -12.42 8.72 11.95
C LEU A 47 -12.01 7.87 13.17
N ALA A 48 -10.71 7.73 13.41
CA ALA A 48 -10.20 6.96 14.54
C ALA A 48 -10.66 7.55 15.90
N LEU A 49 -10.59 8.87 16.06
CA LEU A 49 -11.03 9.55 17.28
C LEU A 49 -12.54 9.37 17.55
N ARG A 50 -13.40 9.53 16.54
CA ARG A 50 -14.85 9.35 16.69
C ARG A 50 -15.21 7.92 17.07
N THR A 51 -14.59 6.94 16.41
CA THR A 51 -14.83 5.52 16.73
C THR A 51 -14.36 5.21 18.16
N ARG A 52 -13.19 5.70 18.57
CA ARG A 52 -12.67 5.48 19.93
C ARG A 52 -13.53 6.13 21.01
N ALA A 53 -14.01 7.36 20.79
CA ALA A 53 -14.95 8.01 21.71
C ALA A 53 -16.26 7.21 21.85
N SER A 54 -16.74 6.61 20.76
CA SER A 54 -17.93 5.74 20.78
C SER A 54 -17.66 4.42 21.53
N LEU A 55 -16.45 3.85 21.41
CA LEU A 55 -16.04 2.66 22.16
C LEU A 55 -15.95 2.91 23.67
N GLU A 56 -15.42 4.07 24.08
CA GLU A 56 -15.28 4.46 25.49
C GLU A 56 -16.64 4.70 26.17
N ALA A 57 -17.66 5.09 25.40
CA ALA A 57 -19.01 5.29 25.91
C ALA A 57 -19.77 3.98 26.19
N ILE A 58 -19.26 2.83 25.73
CA ILE A 58 -19.87 1.51 25.92
C ILE A 58 -19.24 0.83 27.13
N PRO A 59 -19.97 0.60 28.25
CA PRO A 59 -19.43 -0.08 29.41
C PRO A 59 -18.96 -1.50 29.06
N ARG A 60 -17.70 -1.82 29.38
CA ARG A 60 -17.11 -3.15 29.10
C ARG A 60 -17.91 -4.29 29.74
N THR A 61 -18.55 -4.01 30.87
CA THR A 61 -19.42 -4.95 31.60
C THR A 61 -20.68 -5.33 30.84
N GLU A 62 -21.03 -4.63 29.76
CA GLU A 62 -22.20 -4.92 28.92
C GLU A 62 -21.85 -5.76 27.68
N LEU A 63 -20.57 -5.88 27.32
CA LEU A 63 -20.12 -6.63 26.14
C LEU A 63 -20.29 -8.15 26.35
N ARG A 64 -20.86 -8.85 25.37
CA ARG A 64 -21.10 -10.30 25.41
C ARG A 64 -20.78 -10.93 24.06
N GLY A 65 -20.31 -12.18 24.05
CA GLY A 65 -20.04 -12.91 22.80
C GLY A 65 -19.08 -12.16 21.86
N GLU A 66 -19.43 -12.09 20.58
CA GLU A 66 -18.64 -11.44 19.52
C GLU A 66 -18.41 -9.95 19.74
N ASP A 67 -19.25 -9.27 20.54
CA ASP A 67 -19.09 -7.85 20.83
C ASP A 67 -17.80 -7.56 21.60
N VAL A 68 -17.33 -8.52 22.43
CA VAL A 68 -16.05 -8.41 23.14
C VAL A 68 -14.88 -8.36 22.16
N LEU A 69 -14.90 -9.25 21.15
CA LEU A 69 -13.87 -9.31 20.12
C LEU A 69 -13.93 -8.09 19.19
N THR A 70 -15.14 -7.74 18.73
CA THR A 70 -15.36 -6.57 17.87
C THR A 70 -14.86 -5.29 18.54
N TRP A 71 -15.14 -5.13 19.84
CA TRP A 71 -14.62 -4.01 20.62
C TRP A 71 -13.09 -4.01 20.62
N ALA A 72 -12.45 -5.16 20.90
CA ALA A 72 -11.00 -5.26 21.00
C ALA A 72 -10.30 -4.94 19.67
N VAL A 73 -10.85 -5.41 18.56
CA VAL A 73 -10.34 -5.13 17.21
C VAL A 73 -10.47 -3.64 16.88
N LEU A 74 -11.63 -3.02 17.12
CA LEU A 74 -11.82 -1.58 16.83
C LEU A 74 -10.92 -0.70 17.71
N ASP A 75 -10.76 -1.04 18.98
CA ASP A 75 -9.85 -0.32 19.87
C ASP A 75 -8.40 -0.41 19.38
N ASP A 76 -7.94 -1.60 19.02
CA ASP A 76 -6.59 -1.80 18.51
C ASP A 76 -6.35 -1.06 17.18
N LEU A 77 -7.29 -1.15 16.23
CA LEU A 77 -7.22 -0.45 14.93
C LEU A 77 -7.14 1.07 15.10
N THR A 78 -8.02 1.63 15.94
CA THR A 78 -8.09 3.08 16.15
C THR A 78 -6.87 3.59 16.92
N ARG A 79 -6.44 2.89 17.97
CA ARG A 79 -5.21 3.22 18.72
C ARG A 79 -3.99 3.16 17.80
N THR A 80 -3.83 2.08 17.05
CA THR A 80 -2.70 1.89 16.12
C THR A 80 -2.68 3.00 15.06
N THR A 81 -3.84 3.39 14.52
CA THR A 81 -3.95 4.51 13.58
C THR A 81 -3.47 5.83 14.20
N LEU A 82 -3.87 6.13 15.44
CA LEU A 82 -3.50 7.35 16.13
C LEU A 82 -2.01 7.37 16.56
N GLU A 83 -1.43 6.21 16.85
CA GLU A 83 0.01 6.04 17.10
C GLU A 83 0.85 6.18 15.81
N GLU A 84 0.32 5.76 14.66
CA GLU A 84 1.03 5.78 13.37
C GLU A 84 1.09 7.18 12.74
N LEU A 85 0.01 7.94 12.81
CA LEU A 85 -0.11 9.24 12.12
C LEU A 85 1.04 10.22 12.43
N PRO A 86 1.52 10.35 13.69
CA PRO A 86 2.64 11.22 14.04
C PRO A 86 4.02 10.73 13.58
N LEU A 87 4.14 9.48 13.10
CA LEU A 87 5.42 8.92 12.63
C LEU A 87 5.81 9.42 11.22
N ASP A 88 5.04 10.32 10.62
CA ASP A 88 5.42 10.99 9.37
C ASP A 88 5.81 10.06 8.20
N ASP A 89 5.29 8.83 8.17
CA ASP A 89 5.55 7.87 7.08
C ASP A 89 5.08 8.38 5.71
N HIS A 90 4.09 9.28 5.70
CA HIS A 90 3.61 9.99 4.51
C HIS A 90 4.68 10.85 3.82
N LEU A 91 5.80 11.15 4.50
CA LEU A 91 6.97 11.82 3.93
C LEU A 91 7.89 10.89 3.13
N MET A 92 7.63 9.58 3.18
CA MET A 92 8.35 8.58 2.39
C MET A 92 7.39 7.76 1.50
N PRO A 93 6.56 8.40 0.65
CA PRO A 93 5.48 7.73 -0.05
C PRO A 93 5.94 6.80 -1.19
N LEU A 94 7.24 6.81 -1.52
CA LEU A 94 7.83 6.10 -2.64
C LEU A 94 8.67 4.91 -2.15
N GLU A 95 8.21 3.69 -2.42
CA GLU A 95 8.96 2.45 -2.19
C GLU A 95 8.54 1.34 -3.19
N GLN A 96 9.30 0.24 -3.22
CA GLN A 96 9.30 -0.73 -4.31
C GLN A 96 8.19 -1.80 -4.29
N MET A 97 7.33 -1.87 -3.28
CA MET A 97 6.37 -2.98 -3.08
C MET A 97 4.89 -2.56 -3.10
N SER A 98 4.57 -1.44 -2.47
CA SER A 98 3.21 -1.04 -2.08
C SER A 98 2.90 0.43 -2.36
N SER A 99 3.84 1.23 -2.87
CA SER A 99 3.55 2.62 -3.24
C SER A 99 2.61 2.66 -4.43
N LEU A 100 1.75 3.68 -4.51
CA LEU A 100 0.79 3.83 -5.59
C LEU A 100 1.37 3.65 -7.00
N PRO A 101 2.52 4.25 -7.38
CA PRO A 101 3.07 4.06 -8.73
C PRO A 101 3.46 2.62 -9.05
N VAL A 102 3.68 1.76 -8.04
CA VAL A 102 3.94 0.32 -8.19
C VAL A 102 2.63 -0.47 -8.26
N GLN A 103 1.61 -0.08 -7.49
CA GLN A 103 0.31 -0.75 -7.49
C GLN A 103 -0.56 -0.41 -8.71
N LEU A 104 -0.47 0.81 -9.22
CA LEU A 104 -1.36 1.31 -10.29
C LEU A 104 -1.28 0.47 -11.58
N PRO A 105 -0.10 0.02 -12.06
CA PRO A 105 -0.01 -0.89 -13.20
C PRO A 105 -0.64 -2.26 -12.92
N VAL A 106 -0.57 -2.77 -11.69
CA VAL A 106 -1.23 -4.03 -11.32
C VAL A 106 -2.74 -3.89 -11.43
N LEU A 107 -3.31 -2.81 -10.89
CA LEU A 107 -4.74 -2.49 -11.01
C LEU A 107 -5.14 -2.26 -12.48
N GLY A 108 -4.34 -1.51 -13.24
CA GLY A 108 -4.61 -1.13 -14.62
C GLY A 108 -4.25 -2.19 -15.66
N SER A 109 -3.65 -3.31 -15.25
CA SER A 109 -3.22 -4.37 -16.15
C SER A 109 -4.39 -5.03 -16.88
N GLY A 110 -5.60 -4.93 -16.34
CA GLY A 110 -6.77 -5.71 -16.76
C GLY A 110 -6.81 -7.14 -16.20
N MET A 111 -5.91 -7.48 -15.28
CA MET A 111 -5.87 -8.76 -14.55
C MET A 111 -5.85 -8.58 -13.02
N GLY A 112 -5.83 -7.33 -12.55
CA GLY A 112 -5.82 -6.99 -11.13
C GLY A 112 -7.21 -6.96 -10.49
N GLN A 113 -7.31 -6.32 -9.33
CA GLN A 113 -8.55 -6.23 -8.54
C GLN A 113 -9.58 -5.25 -9.13
N HIS A 114 -9.12 -4.27 -9.91
CA HIS A 114 -10.01 -3.36 -10.64
C HIS A 114 -10.69 -4.13 -11.79
N PRO A 115 -12.03 -4.15 -11.86
CA PRO A 115 -12.73 -4.89 -12.90
C PRO A 115 -12.59 -4.20 -14.27
N PHE A 116 -12.69 -4.96 -15.36
CA PHE A 116 -12.78 -4.43 -16.73
C PHE A 116 -13.84 -5.20 -17.51
N ARG A 117 -15.06 -5.24 -16.97
CA ARG A 117 -16.17 -6.04 -17.49
C ARG A 117 -17.26 -5.17 -18.13
N THR A 118 -17.41 -3.94 -17.67
CA THR A 118 -18.43 -2.99 -18.13
C THR A 118 -17.79 -1.70 -18.61
N VAL A 119 -18.50 -0.91 -19.43
CA VAL A 119 -18.03 0.41 -19.88
C VAL A 119 -17.71 1.31 -18.68
N ALA A 120 -18.53 1.26 -17.61
CA ALA A 120 -18.30 2.03 -16.39
C ALA A 120 -16.97 1.67 -15.72
N ASP A 121 -16.59 0.40 -15.70
CA ASP A 121 -15.32 -0.03 -15.09
C ASP A 121 -14.11 0.61 -15.80
N TYR A 122 -14.16 0.70 -17.14
CA TYR A 122 -13.13 1.35 -17.93
C TYR A 122 -13.06 2.86 -17.65
N GLU A 123 -14.21 3.52 -17.50
CA GLU A 123 -14.29 4.95 -17.17
C GLU A 123 -13.80 5.25 -15.76
N HIS A 124 -14.12 4.40 -14.79
CA HIS A 124 -13.63 4.50 -13.43
C HIS A 124 -12.10 4.40 -13.39
N PHE A 125 -11.51 3.45 -14.12
CA PHE A 125 -10.05 3.37 -14.17
C PHE A 125 -9.42 4.57 -14.89
N LEU A 126 -10.05 5.09 -15.95
CA LEU A 126 -9.62 6.34 -16.59
C LEU A 126 -9.67 7.52 -15.60
N ALA A 127 -10.63 7.55 -14.67
CA ALA A 127 -10.67 8.56 -13.61
C ALA A 127 -9.47 8.45 -12.65
N ARG A 128 -9.07 7.23 -12.26
CA ARG A 128 -7.84 6.99 -11.51
C ARG A 128 -6.61 7.47 -12.25
N ILE A 129 -6.51 7.19 -13.55
CA ILE A 129 -5.39 7.67 -14.40
C ILE A 129 -5.37 9.21 -14.40
N ARG A 130 -6.52 9.87 -14.53
CA ARG A 130 -6.61 11.35 -14.50
C ARG A 130 -6.22 11.94 -13.15
N ALA A 131 -6.48 11.25 -12.04
CA ALA A 131 -6.11 11.70 -10.70
C ALA A 131 -4.63 11.44 -10.35
N PHE A 132 -3.98 10.48 -11.03
CA PHE A 132 -2.62 10.05 -10.72
C PHE A 132 -1.55 11.17 -10.77
N PRO A 133 -1.54 12.10 -11.73
CA PRO A 133 -0.57 13.21 -11.75
C PRO A 133 -0.59 14.05 -10.47
N ALA A 134 -1.77 14.36 -9.94
CA ALA A 134 -1.93 15.15 -8.71
C ALA A 134 -1.41 14.39 -7.48
N TRP A 135 -1.67 13.08 -7.40
CA TRP A 135 -1.10 12.23 -6.36
C TRP A 135 0.44 12.22 -6.44
N VAL A 136 1.01 12.11 -7.65
CA VAL A 136 2.47 12.17 -7.87
C VAL A 136 3.05 13.52 -7.44
N ASP A 137 2.37 14.62 -7.72
CA ASP A 137 2.80 15.95 -7.27
C ASP A 137 2.81 16.06 -5.74
N ALA A 138 1.79 15.51 -5.06
CA ALA A 138 1.76 15.40 -3.61
C ALA A 138 2.92 14.53 -3.07
N ALA A 139 3.17 13.37 -3.70
CA ALA A 139 4.27 12.49 -3.31
C ALA A 139 5.65 13.15 -3.46
N ILE A 140 5.86 13.91 -4.53
CA ILE A 140 7.09 14.70 -4.73
C ILE A 140 7.22 15.77 -3.63
N ALA A 141 6.14 16.50 -3.34
CA ALA A 141 6.14 17.52 -2.29
C ALA A 141 6.47 16.95 -0.91
N ARG A 142 5.81 15.85 -0.51
CA ARG A 142 6.07 15.17 0.77
C ARG A 142 7.47 14.59 0.87
N THR A 143 7.97 14.01 -0.22
CA THR A 143 9.35 13.50 -0.25
C THR A 143 10.35 14.64 -0.08
N ARG A 144 10.13 15.80 -0.73
CA ARG A 144 10.97 16.99 -0.55
C ARG A 144 10.93 17.55 0.87
N GLU A 145 9.78 17.46 1.54
CA GLU A 145 9.64 17.82 2.95
C GLU A 145 10.41 16.86 3.88
N GLY A 146 10.38 15.55 3.59
CA GLY A 146 11.04 14.53 4.40
C GLY A 146 12.57 14.54 4.30
N ILE A 147 13.14 14.85 3.13
CA ILE A 147 14.59 14.86 2.87
C ILE A 147 15.40 15.67 3.90
N PRO A 148 15.14 16.98 4.13
CA PRO A 148 15.92 17.78 5.08
C PRO A 148 15.73 17.33 6.53
N ARG A 149 14.67 16.56 6.82
CA ARG A 149 14.36 16.01 8.15
C ARG A 149 15.05 14.66 8.41
N GLY A 150 15.79 14.14 7.42
CA GLY A 150 16.39 12.80 7.48
C GLY A 150 15.38 11.66 7.39
N ILE A 151 14.14 11.97 6.99
CA ILE A 151 13.05 11.00 6.84
C ILE A 151 13.08 10.48 5.41
N THR A 152 14.00 9.55 5.12
CA THR A 152 14.20 8.99 3.78
C THR A 152 14.24 7.47 3.79
N ARG A 153 13.87 6.86 2.65
CA ARG A 153 13.97 5.41 2.46
C ARG A 153 15.44 4.96 2.30
N PRO A 154 15.75 3.70 2.63
CA PRO A 154 17.06 3.10 2.33
C PRO A 154 17.41 3.18 0.84
N ARG A 155 18.68 3.39 0.51
CA ARG A 155 19.15 3.38 -0.89
C ARG A 155 18.77 2.12 -1.68
N PRO A 156 18.85 0.88 -1.13
CA PRO A 156 18.43 -0.31 -1.86
C PRO A 156 16.94 -0.35 -2.21
N VAL A 157 16.09 0.26 -1.38
CA VAL A 157 14.64 0.39 -1.64
C VAL A 157 14.41 1.30 -2.85
N VAL A 158 15.01 2.50 -2.82
CA VAL A 158 14.86 3.49 -3.90
C VAL A 158 15.48 2.98 -5.21
N ALA A 159 16.62 2.30 -5.14
CA ALA A 159 17.29 1.72 -6.31
C ALA A 159 16.44 0.64 -7.00
N ARG A 160 15.65 -0.14 -6.25
CA ARG A 160 14.71 -1.12 -6.81
C ARG A 160 13.42 -0.51 -7.35
N LEU A 161 13.02 0.66 -6.84
CA LEU A 161 11.86 1.38 -7.34
C LEU A 161 12.12 1.97 -8.73
N LEU A 162 13.30 2.55 -8.96
CA LEU A 162 13.57 3.31 -10.19
C LEU A 162 13.33 2.50 -11.50
N PRO A 163 13.85 1.27 -11.67
CA PRO A 163 13.58 0.48 -12.88
C PRO A 163 12.10 0.16 -13.08
N GLN A 164 11.32 0.03 -12.00
CA GLN A 164 9.87 -0.24 -12.09
C GLN A 164 9.11 0.97 -12.64
N LEU A 165 9.53 2.18 -12.27
CA LEU A 165 8.99 3.43 -12.82
C LEU A 165 9.36 3.60 -14.29
N GLU A 166 10.63 3.34 -14.62
CA GLU A 166 11.16 3.43 -15.99
C GLU A 166 10.46 2.45 -16.94
N ALA A 167 10.11 1.26 -16.45
CA ALA A 167 9.36 0.27 -17.22
C ALA A 167 7.96 0.75 -17.66
N GLN A 168 7.39 1.75 -16.99
CA GLN A 168 6.11 2.35 -17.39
C GLN A 168 6.26 3.44 -18.48
N VAL A 169 7.49 3.83 -18.81
CA VAL A 169 7.79 4.83 -19.83
C VAL A 169 7.98 4.15 -21.18
N VAL A 170 6.88 3.83 -21.84
CA VAL A 170 6.85 3.11 -23.12
C VAL A 170 6.79 4.06 -24.33
N ALA A 171 7.28 3.59 -25.48
CA ALA A 171 7.24 4.34 -26.74
C ALA A 171 5.89 4.24 -27.45
N ARG A 172 5.27 3.05 -27.42
CA ARG A 172 3.93 2.81 -27.97
C ARG A 172 2.97 2.48 -26.83
N PRO A 173 1.73 2.99 -26.86
CA PRO A 173 0.75 2.69 -25.84
C PRO A 173 0.45 1.19 -25.74
N GLU A 174 0.51 0.45 -26.85
CA GLU A 174 0.31 -1.00 -26.92
C GLU A 174 1.34 -1.81 -26.11
N ASP A 175 2.53 -1.24 -25.88
CA ASP A 175 3.58 -1.87 -25.07
C ASP A 175 3.37 -1.63 -23.56
N SER A 176 2.38 -0.79 -23.20
CA SER A 176 2.08 -0.47 -21.81
C SER A 176 1.29 -1.59 -21.12
N THR A 177 1.58 -1.84 -19.84
CA THR A 177 0.74 -2.70 -18.99
C THR A 177 -0.71 -2.20 -18.96
N PHE A 178 -0.90 -0.88 -19.00
CA PHE A 178 -2.22 -0.23 -19.00
C PHE A 178 -3.02 -0.42 -20.30
N TRP A 179 -2.41 -1.00 -21.35
CA TRP A 179 -3.12 -1.39 -22.56
C TRP A 179 -3.81 -2.74 -22.45
N GLY A 180 -3.46 -3.54 -21.43
CA GLY A 180 -4.05 -4.86 -21.20
C GLY A 180 -5.59 -4.90 -21.21
N PRO A 181 -6.30 -3.94 -20.58
CA PRO A 181 -7.75 -3.85 -20.68
C PRO A 181 -8.28 -3.66 -22.11
N VAL A 182 -7.56 -2.90 -22.95
CA VAL A 182 -7.96 -2.66 -24.34
C VAL A 182 -7.81 -3.96 -25.15
N SER A 183 -6.68 -4.66 -24.98
CA SER A 183 -6.43 -5.95 -25.66
C SER A 183 -7.44 -7.04 -25.30
N ARG A 184 -8.07 -6.96 -24.11
CA ARG A 184 -9.04 -7.95 -23.62
C ARG A 184 -10.46 -7.40 -23.51
N MET A 185 -10.77 -6.34 -24.27
CA MET A 185 -12.06 -5.67 -24.19
C MET A 185 -13.23 -6.62 -24.54
N PRO A 186 -14.23 -6.80 -23.65
CA PRO A 186 -15.28 -7.81 -23.81
C PRO A 186 -15.99 -7.72 -25.14
N GLU A 187 -16.20 -8.85 -25.83
CA GLU A 187 -16.85 -8.94 -27.16
C GLU A 187 -18.25 -8.30 -27.22
N THR A 188 -18.92 -8.21 -26.07
CA THR A 188 -20.25 -7.61 -25.89
C THR A 188 -20.31 -6.09 -26.05
N PHE A 189 -19.17 -5.39 -26.05
CA PHE A 189 -19.14 -3.93 -26.19
C PHE A 189 -19.54 -3.49 -27.60
N SER A 190 -20.31 -2.40 -27.69
CA SER A 190 -20.69 -1.79 -28.97
C SER A 190 -19.45 -1.31 -29.74
N ALA A 191 -19.53 -1.25 -31.07
CA ALA A 191 -18.43 -0.74 -31.89
C ALA A 191 -18.06 0.71 -31.52
N ALA A 192 -19.06 1.53 -31.18
CA ALA A 192 -18.86 2.91 -30.73
C ALA A 192 -18.08 2.97 -29.40
N ASP A 193 -18.46 2.14 -28.41
CA ASP A 193 -17.75 2.10 -27.12
C ASP A 193 -16.34 1.57 -27.27
N ARG A 194 -16.12 0.55 -28.10
CA ARG A 194 -14.77 0.05 -28.39
C ARG A 194 -13.87 1.13 -28.95
N GLN A 195 -14.34 1.84 -29.97
CA GLN A 195 -13.56 2.90 -30.61
C GLN A 195 -13.26 4.01 -29.61
N ARG A 196 -14.27 4.46 -28.87
CA ARG A 196 -14.15 5.55 -27.89
C ARG A 196 -13.21 5.19 -26.74
N LEU A 197 -13.37 4.02 -26.12
CA LEU A 197 -12.53 3.58 -25.00
C LEU A 197 -11.09 3.29 -25.46
N THR A 198 -10.91 2.68 -26.64
CA THR A 198 -9.56 2.44 -27.19
C THR A 198 -8.81 3.76 -27.40
N ALA A 199 -9.47 4.78 -27.96
CA ALA A 199 -8.89 6.11 -28.11
C ALA A 199 -8.61 6.75 -26.73
N ALA A 200 -9.55 6.70 -25.79
CA ALA A 200 -9.37 7.27 -24.47
C ALA A 200 -8.19 6.65 -23.70
N TYR A 201 -7.99 5.34 -23.77
CA TYR A 201 -6.83 4.67 -23.16
C TYR A 201 -5.52 5.03 -23.86
N ARG A 202 -5.53 5.16 -25.19
CA ARG A 202 -4.37 5.62 -25.96
C ARG A 202 -3.93 7.01 -25.50
N ASP A 203 -4.88 7.91 -25.35
CA ASP A 203 -4.63 9.29 -24.92
C ASP A 203 -4.20 9.33 -23.45
N ALA A 204 -4.85 8.55 -22.58
CA ALA A 204 -4.49 8.47 -21.17
C ALA A 204 -3.07 7.91 -20.96
N ILE A 205 -2.67 6.89 -21.74
CA ILE A 205 -1.33 6.31 -21.65
C ILE A 205 -0.28 7.29 -22.15
N THR A 206 -0.45 7.82 -23.36
CA THR A 206 0.58 8.65 -24.01
C THR A 206 0.62 10.08 -23.46
N GLY A 207 -0.53 10.64 -23.10
CA GLY A 207 -0.68 12.01 -22.63
C GLY A 207 -0.65 12.19 -21.11
N THR A 208 -0.95 11.15 -20.33
CA THR A 208 -0.99 11.25 -18.86
C THR A 208 0.01 10.31 -18.18
N LEU A 209 -0.10 8.99 -18.38
CA LEU A 209 0.71 8.02 -17.62
C LEU A 209 2.20 8.12 -17.97
N VAL A 210 2.56 8.00 -19.25
CA VAL A 210 3.98 8.00 -19.67
C VAL A 210 4.71 9.29 -19.24
N PRO A 211 4.16 10.51 -19.45
CA PRO A 211 4.79 11.73 -18.95
C PRO A 211 4.90 11.78 -17.42
N THR A 212 3.87 11.31 -16.70
CA THR A 212 3.85 11.32 -15.23
C THR A 212 4.90 10.36 -14.65
N TYR A 213 4.96 9.13 -15.17
CA TYR A 213 5.98 8.15 -14.77
C TYR A 213 7.39 8.60 -15.12
N ARG A 214 7.60 9.23 -16.29
CA ARG A 214 8.90 9.81 -16.66
C ARG A 214 9.34 10.87 -15.65
N ARG A 215 8.46 11.83 -15.34
CA ARG A 215 8.72 12.88 -14.35
C ARG A 215 9.03 12.31 -12.96
N LEU A 216 8.30 11.28 -12.54
CA LEU A 216 8.54 10.62 -11.25
C LEU A 216 9.87 9.86 -11.25
N ALA A 217 10.19 9.12 -12.33
CA ALA A 217 11.47 8.42 -12.48
C ALA A 217 12.65 9.41 -12.44
N ASP A 218 12.53 10.54 -13.15
CA ASP A 218 13.54 11.60 -13.14
C ASP A 218 13.72 12.20 -11.74
N PHE A 219 12.64 12.45 -11.00
CA PHE A 219 12.71 12.91 -9.62
C PHE A 219 13.36 11.87 -8.69
N VAL A 220 12.98 10.60 -8.82
CA VAL A 220 13.57 9.50 -8.04
C VAL A 220 15.06 9.38 -8.32
N ARG A 221 15.47 9.44 -9.60
CA ARG A 221 16.87 9.35 -10.01
C ARG A 221 17.71 10.54 -9.55
N SER A 222 17.20 11.76 -9.75
CA SER A 222 17.97 13.00 -9.54
C SER A 222 17.94 13.50 -8.10
N THR A 223 16.88 13.20 -7.34
CA THR A 223 16.65 13.77 -6.00
C THR A 223 16.56 12.68 -4.94
N VAL A 224 15.65 11.71 -5.10
CA VAL A 224 15.38 10.74 -4.02
C VAL A 224 16.55 9.78 -3.81
N LEU A 225 17.13 9.24 -4.88
CA LEU A 225 18.21 8.26 -4.79
C LEU A 225 19.50 8.86 -4.19
N PRO A 226 19.95 10.07 -4.57
CA PRO A 226 21.06 10.74 -3.89
C PRO A 226 20.79 11.05 -2.41
N SER A 227 19.55 11.41 -2.05
CA SER A 227 19.15 11.71 -0.66
C SER A 227 18.79 10.48 0.18
N ALA A 228 18.72 9.29 -0.43
CA ALA A 228 18.38 8.05 0.26
C ALA A 228 19.47 7.68 1.28
N ARG A 229 19.05 7.30 2.50
CA ARG A 229 19.98 6.92 3.56
C ARG A 229 20.75 5.64 3.21
N ALA A 230 22.00 5.57 3.66
CA ALA A 230 22.86 4.40 3.47
C ALA A 230 22.51 3.24 4.41
N THR A 231 21.94 3.55 5.57
CA THR A 231 21.45 2.58 6.55
C THR A 231 20.22 1.86 6.01
N THR A 232 19.98 0.64 6.50
CA THR A 232 18.83 -0.20 6.10
C THR A 232 17.76 -0.27 7.20
N ALA A 233 18.18 -0.38 8.46
CA ALA A 233 17.29 -0.49 9.62
C ALA A 233 16.38 0.74 9.76
N ILE A 234 15.10 0.52 10.07
CA ILE A 234 14.14 1.61 10.31
C ILE A 234 14.54 2.45 11.53
N GLU A 235 15.28 1.87 12.46
CA GLU A 235 15.85 2.54 13.64
C GLU A 235 16.78 3.71 13.31
N ALA A 236 17.29 3.79 12.08
CA ALA A 236 18.14 4.90 11.66
C ALA A 236 17.37 6.19 11.30
N LEU A 237 16.03 6.18 11.37
CA LEU A 237 15.22 7.40 11.29
C LEU A 237 15.27 8.19 12.61
N PRO A 238 14.93 9.49 12.62
CA PRO A 238 15.00 10.32 13.82
C PRO A 238 14.24 9.78 15.05
N ASP A 239 13.11 9.12 14.83
CA ASP A 239 12.25 8.47 15.84
C ASP A 239 12.35 6.92 15.79
N GLY A 240 13.45 6.42 15.22
CA GLY A 240 13.60 5.04 14.78
C GLY A 240 13.32 3.96 15.83
N PRO A 241 13.85 4.04 17.06
CA PRO A 241 13.56 3.03 18.10
C PRO A 241 12.07 2.96 18.46
N ALA A 242 11.40 4.10 18.62
CA ALA A 242 9.97 4.16 18.91
C ALA A 242 9.14 3.63 17.73
N ARG A 243 9.54 3.98 16.50
CA ARG A 243 8.94 3.48 15.27
C ARG A 243 9.10 1.97 15.13
N TYR A 244 10.28 1.42 15.41
CA TYR A 244 10.52 -0.02 15.34
C TYR A 244 9.68 -0.78 16.38
N ALA A 245 9.65 -0.29 17.63
CA ALA A 245 8.81 -0.87 18.68
C ALA A 245 7.32 -0.82 18.30
N PHE A 246 6.85 0.30 17.73
CA PHE A 246 5.49 0.41 17.20
C PHE A 246 5.21 -0.60 16.08
N LEU A 247 6.10 -0.71 15.09
CA LEU A 247 5.95 -1.64 13.98
C LEU A 247 5.96 -3.10 14.43
N VAL A 248 6.80 -3.46 15.40
CA VAL A 248 6.80 -4.80 16.00
C VAL A 248 5.42 -5.12 16.57
N ARG A 249 4.85 -4.24 17.40
CA ARG A 249 3.50 -4.44 17.96
C ARG A 249 2.44 -4.51 16.86
N LYS A 250 2.46 -3.58 15.91
CA LYS A 250 1.48 -3.50 14.81
C LYS A 250 1.49 -4.76 13.93
N GLN A 251 2.67 -5.31 13.63
CA GLN A 251 2.80 -6.44 12.69
C GLN A 251 2.61 -7.80 13.36
N THR A 252 2.94 -7.92 14.65
CA THR A 252 2.93 -9.22 15.35
C THR A 252 1.77 -9.36 16.33
N THR A 253 1.14 -8.26 16.74
CA THR A 253 0.13 -8.18 17.82
C THR A 253 0.61 -8.70 19.19
N THR A 254 1.90 -9.03 19.33
CA THR A 254 2.47 -9.49 20.59
C THR A 254 2.93 -8.33 21.47
N ARG A 255 3.13 -8.63 22.75
CA ARG A 255 3.72 -7.73 23.75
C ARG A 255 5.21 -8.03 23.98
N LEU A 256 5.78 -8.98 23.26
CA LEU A 256 7.22 -9.26 23.36
C LEU A 256 8.02 -8.09 22.81
N GLU A 257 9.11 -7.78 23.48
CA GLU A 257 10.11 -6.83 23.00
C GLU A 257 10.87 -7.41 21.80
N ALA A 258 11.38 -6.55 20.93
CA ALA A 258 12.05 -6.96 19.69
C ALA A 258 13.22 -7.94 19.92
N HIS A 259 13.99 -7.75 21.00
CA HIS A 259 15.10 -8.64 21.35
C HIS A 259 14.61 -10.05 21.76
N ALA A 260 13.48 -10.13 22.46
CA ALA A 260 12.89 -11.41 22.86
C ALA A 260 12.35 -12.17 21.63
N ILE A 261 11.76 -11.45 20.67
CA ILE A 261 11.34 -12.02 19.37
C ILE A 261 12.56 -12.52 18.58
N HIS A 262 13.66 -11.75 18.57
CA HIS A 262 14.88 -12.16 17.90
C HIS A 262 15.45 -13.45 18.49
N GLN A 263 15.54 -13.53 19.83
CA GLN A 263 16.04 -14.73 20.50
C GLN A 263 15.14 -15.94 20.22
N LEU A 264 13.81 -15.78 20.34
CA LEU A 264 12.86 -16.83 19.99
C LEU A 264 13.06 -17.32 18.54
N GLY A 265 13.32 -16.40 17.61
CA GLY A 265 13.61 -16.75 16.22
C GLY A 265 14.91 -17.56 16.05
N LEU A 266 15.97 -17.22 16.80
CA LEU A 266 17.22 -17.98 16.79
C LEU A 266 17.01 -19.40 17.34
N ASP A 267 16.28 -19.51 18.45
CA ASP A 267 15.96 -20.80 19.09
C ASP A 267 15.14 -21.69 18.13
N GLU A 268 14.15 -21.13 17.44
CA GLU A 268 13.35 -21.86 16.46
C GLU A 268 14.15 -22.26 15.19
N VAL A 269 15.10 -21.43 14.74
CA VAL A 269 15.98 -21.80 13.62
C VAL A 269 16.86 -22.99 14.00
N GLU A 270 17.43 -23.00 15.20
CA GLU A 270 18.22 -24.12 15.70
C GLU A 270 17.37 -25.40 15.79
N ARG A 271 16.18 -25.31 16.40
CA ARG A 271 15.25 -26.43 16.54
C ARG A 271 14.86 -27.02 15.18
N ILE A 272 14.44 -26.18 14.23
CA ILE A 272 14.00 -26.63 12.89
C ILE A 272 15.17 -27.24 12.11
N ARG A 273 16.39 -26.71 12.21
CA ARG A 273 17.57 -27.32 11.58
C ARG A 273 17.84 -28.71 12.14
N GLY A 274 17.74 -28.88 13.46
CA GLY A 274 17.85 -30.20 14.11
C GLY A 274 16.81 -31.20 13.60
N ASP A 275 15.55 -30.77 13.48
CA ASP A 275 14.47 -31.61 12.95
C ASP A 275 14.71 -32.02 11.49
N LEU A 276 15.17 -31.08 10.66
CA LEU A 276 15.50 -31.35 9.24
C LEU A 276 16.68 -32.32 9.10
N ASP A 277 17.70 -32.19 9.94
CA ASP A 277 18.83 -33.12 9.94
C ASP A 277 18.43 -34.53 10.39
N ALA A 278 17.57 -34.64 11.41
CA ALA A 278 17.02 -35.92 11.85
C ALA A 278 16.19 -36.59 10.73
N LEU A 279 15.35 -35.82 10.04
CA LEU A 279 14.56 -36.31 8.90
C LEU A 279 15.47 -36.75 7.74
N ARG A 280 16.50 -35.96 7.43
CA ARG A 280 17.49 -36.29 6.39
C ARG A 280 18.16 -37.64 6.65
N ILE A 281 18.54 -37.91 7.89
CA ILE A 281 19.13 -39.19 8.31
C ILE A 281 18.12 -40.32 8.18
N ALA A 282 16.88 -40.13 8.64
CA ALA A 282 15.83 -41.15 8.58
C ALA A 282 15.50 -41.56 7.14
N GLU A 283 15.42 -40.58 6.23
CA GLU A 283 15.08 -40.78 4.81
C GLU A 283 16.30 -41.13 3.94
N ARG A 284 17.50 -41.24 4.53
CA ARG A 284 18.76 -41.50 3.79
C ARG A 284 18.97 -40.52 2.65
N PHE A 285 18.61 -39.26 2.87
CA PHE A 285 18.76 -38.21 1.88
C PHE A 285 20.18 -37.62 1.93
N ASP A 286 20.93 -37.80 0.84
CA ASP A 286 22.34 -37.38 0.74
C ASP A 286 22.52 -35.91 0.32
N GLY A 287 21.42 -35.18 0.04
CA GLY A 287 21.49 -33.76 -0.29
C GLY A 287 21.81 -32.89 0.93
N THR A 288 22.63 -31.87 0.74
CA THR A 288 22.85 -30.81 1.73
C THR A 288 21.74 -29.76 1.64
N PRO A 289 21.35 -29.11 2.75
CA PRO A 289 20.51 -27.91 2.68
C PRO A 289 21.13 -26.91 1.69
N ALA A 290 20.37 -26.47 0.70
CA ALA A 290 20.84 -25.46 -0.26
C ALA A 290 21.17 -24.16 0.50
N GLN A 291 22.36 -23.60 0.25
CA GLN A 291 22.82 -22.32 0.79
C GLN A 291 22.07 -21.14 0.16
#